data_AF-A0A5B1CAL4-F1
#
_entry.id   AF-A0A5B1CAL4-F1
#
_cell.length_a   1.000
_cell.length_b   1.000
_cell.length_c   1.000
_cell.angle_alpha   90.00
_cell.angle_beta   90.00
_cell.angle_gamma   90.00
#
_symmetry.space_group_name_H-M   'P 1'
#
loop_
_entity.id
_entity.type
_entity.pdbx_description
1 polymer ?
#
loop_
_entity_poly.entity_id
_entity_poly.type
_entity_poly.pdbx_seq_one_letter_code
_entity_poly.pdbx_strand_id
1 'polypeptide(L)' 'MLHTWGRDPTVYHPHVHFVVPGGGVNKKLDRWQQTAENFLFDHGTACRVYKAKFADHLRELGLYDQVDASVWRRNGS' A
#
# COMPACT_ATOMS: atom_id res chain seq x y z
N MET A 1 -1.17 -4.22 10.26
CA MET A 1 -1.60 -5.58 10.68
C MET A 1 -1.66 -6.45 9.44
N LEU A 2 -1.02 -7.62 9.46
CA LEU A 2 -1.09 -8.60 8.37
C LEU A 2 -2.18 -9.61 8.68
N HIS A 3 -3.03 -9.90 7.72
CA HIS A 3 -3.96 -11.02 7.72
C HIS A 3 -3.69 -11.92 6.55
N THR A 4 -3.92 -13.23 6.70
CA THR A 4 -3.75 -14.22 5.63
C THR A 4 -5.07 -14.82 5.14
N TRP A 5 -6.20 -14.37 5.68
CA TRP A 5 -7.56 -14.82 5.34
C TRP A 5 -8.50 -13.64 5.10
N GLY A 6 -9.54 -13.87 4.29
CA GLY A 6 -10.62 -12.92 4.03
C GLY A 6 -11.83 -13.14 4.93
N ARG A 7 -13.02 -12.83 4.42
CA ARG A 7 -14.30 -13.19 5.08
C ARG A 7 -14.46 -14.71 5.21
N ASP A 8 -14.06 -15.44 4.16
CA ASP A 8 -13.94 -16.89 4.20
C ASP A 8 -12.54 -17.26 4.71
N PRO A 9 -12.43 -17.90 5.89
CA PRO A 9 -11.14 -18.26 6.47
C PRO A 9 -10.39 -19.36 5.69
N THR A 10 -11.06 -20.07 4.79
CA THR A 10 -10.46 -21.16 3.99
C THR A 10 -9.71 -20.65 2.76
N VAL A 11 -9.99 -19.41 2.33
CA VAL A 11 -9.37 -18.79 1.16
C VAL A 11 -8.12 -18.03 1.60
N TYR A 12 -6.96 -18.44 1.07
CA TYR A 12 -5.72 -17.71 1.28
C TYR A 12 -5.80 -16.32 0.62
N HIS A 13 -5.82 -15.28 1.46
CA HIS A 13 -6.03 -13.90 1.03
C HIS A 13 -5.17 -12.93 1.85
N PRO A 14 -3.85 -12.91 1.62
CA PRO A 14 -2.94 -12.05 2.35
C PRO A 14 -3.22 -10.57 2.08
N HIS A 15 -3.47 -9.80 3.13
CA HIS A 15 -3.66 -8.36 3.05
C HIS A 15 -3.13 -7.65 4.30
N VAL A 16 -2.72 -6.39 4.14
CA VAL A 16 -2.14 -5.60 5.23
C VAL A 16 -3.00 -4.36 5.47
N HIS A 17 -3.44 -4.16 6.71
CA HIS A 17 -4.05 -2.91 7.16
C HIS A 17 -2.97 -1.99 7.73
N PHE A 18 -2.85 -0.80 7.16
CA PHE A 18 -2.02 0.27 7.69
C PHE A 18 -2.91 1.27 8.42
N VAL A 19 -2.59 1.54 9.69
CA VAL A 19 -3.22 2.64 10.44
C VAL A 19 -2.27 3.82 10.37
N VAL A 20 -2.73 4.92 9.79
CA VAL A 20 -1.95 6.15 9.65
C VAL A 20 -2.63 7.24 10.48
N PRO A 21 -1.90 7.95 11.35
CA PRO A 21 -2.49 9.05 12.09
C PRO A 21 -2.80 10.23 11.14
N GLY A 22 -3.77 11.07 11.51
CA GLY A 22 -4.20 12.25 10.73
C GLY A 22 -3.20 13.42 10.73
N GLY A 23 -1.90 13.13 10.64
CA GLY A 23 -0.82 14.12 10.70
C GLY A 23 0.54 13.48 10.96
N GLY A 24 1.56 14.32 11.11
CA GLY A 24 2.92 13.89 11.41
C GLY A 24 3.76 15.00 12.02
N VAL A 25 4.92 14.63 12.57
CA VAL A 25 5.85 15.61 13.17
C VAL A 25 6.63 16.33 12.07
N ASN A 26 6.53 17.65 12.05
CA ASN A 26 7.40 18.49 11.26
C ASN A 26 8.77 18.59 11.93
N LYS A 27 9.75 17.82 11.44
CA LYS A 27 11.11 17.76 12.01
C LYS A 27 11.84 19.10 12.06
N LYS A 28 11.46 20.09 11.23
CA LYS A 28 12.09 21.42 11.24
C LYS A 28 11.53 22.31 12.35
N LEU A 29 10.27 22.14 12.70
CA LEU A 29 9.54 23.00 13.64
C LEU A 29 9.24 22.30 14.97
N ASP A 30 9.66 21.04 15.10
CA ASP A 30 9.40 20.14 16.22
C ASP A 30 7.94 20.18 16.70
N ARG A 31 7.01 20.16 15.74
CA ARG A 31 5.58 20.36 15.98
C ARG A 31 4.74 19.38 15.16
N TRP A 32 3.60 18.97 15.72
CA TRP A 32 2.57 18.25 14.99
C TRP A 32 1.99 19.07 13.84
N GLN A 33 1.95 18.48 12.64
CA GLN A 33 1.28 19.02 11.47
C GLN A 33 0.14 18.07 11.10
N GLN A 34 -1.09 18.57 11.23
CA GLN A 34 -2.30 17.82 10.91
C GLN A 34 -2.50 17.73 9.38
N THR A 35 -3.12 16.64 8.92
CA THR A 35 -3.59 16.51 7.55
C THR A 35 -4.89 17.30 7.35
N ALA A 36 -5.31 17.48 6.10
CA ALA A 36 -6.61 18.08 5.83
C ALA A 36 -7.74 17.23 6.42
N GLU A 37 -8.81 17.90 6.87
CA GLU A 37 -10.01 17.23 7.36
C GLU A 37 -10.62 16.44 6.19
N ASN A 38 -10.66 15.11 6.33
CA ASN A 38 -11.15 14.15 5.32
C ASN A 38 -10.23 13.90 4.10
N PHE A 39 -8.96 14.32 4.15
CA PHE A 39 -8.04 13.98 3.06
C PHE A 39 -6.62 13.70 3.58
N LEU A 40 -6.11 12.53 3.20
CA LEU A 40 -4.73 12.11 3.49
C LEU A 40 -3.92 11.94 2.19
N PHE A 41 -4.45 11.16 1.25
CA PHE A 41 -3.90 10.98 -0.09
C PHE A 41 -5.00 10.53 -1.06
N ASP A 42 -4.73 10.71 -2.35
CA ASP A 42 -5.55 10.14 -3.41
C ASP A 42 -5.38 8.60 -3.48
N HIS A 43 -6.49 7.87 -3.48
CA HIS A 43 -6.50 6.41 -3.49
C HIS A 43 -5.80 5.84 -4.72
N GLY A 44 -6.11 6.37 -5.91
CA GLY A 44 -5.54 5.88 -7.17
C GLY A 44 -4.02 6.06 -7.22
N THR A 45 -3.54 7.22 -6.79
CA THR A 45 -2.11 7.53 -6.68
C THR A 45 -1.41 6.61 -5.68
N ALA A 46 -2.00 6.40 -4.50
CA ALA A 46 -1.45 5.49 -3.50
C ALA A 46 -1.35 4.05 -4.01
N CYS A 47 -2.38 3.54 -4.69
CA CYS A 47 -2.35 2.22 -5.31
C CYS A 47 -1.25 2.09 -6.37
N ARG A 48 -1.05 3.11 -7.22
CA ARG A 48 -0.01 3.11 -8.24
C ARG A 48 1.39 3.09 -7.61
N VAL A 49 1.64 3.95 -6.63
CA VAL A 49 2.93 4.03 -5.92
C VAL A 49 3.23 2.72 -5.19
N TYR A 50 2.25 2.16 -4.48
CA TYR A 50 2.42 0.87 -3.80
C TYR A 50 2.78 -0.25 -4.78
N LYS A 51 2.01 -0.40 -5.87
CA LYS A 51 2.27 -1.42 -6.90
C LYS A 51 3.67 -1.28 -7.51
N ALA A 52 4.10 -0.06 -7.82
CA ALA A 52 5.42 0.21 -8.37
C ALA A 52 6.53 -0.21 -7.39
N LYS A 53 6.46 0.24 -6.13
CA LYS A 53 7.44 -0.13 -5.10
C LYS A 53 7.49 -1.63 -4.83
N PHE A 54 6.32 -2.28 -4.81
CA PHE A 54 6.24 -3.72 -4.62
C PHE A 54 6.87 -4.48 -5.81
N ALA A 55 6.57 -4.05 -7.04
CA ALA A 55 7.20 -4.59 -8.24
C ALA A 55 8.72 -4.43 -8.23
N ASP A 56 9.23 -3.25 -7.83
CA ASP A 56 10.67 -2.98 -7.75
C ASP A 56 11.36 -3.93 -6.77
N HIS A 57 10.80 -4.10 -5.56
CA HIS A 57 11.34 -5.07 -4.60
C HIS A 57 11.27 -6.51 -5.11
N LEU A 58 10.23 -6.91 -5.84
CA LEU A 58 10.20 -8.24 -6.45
C LEU A 58 11.27 -8.41 -7.53
N ARG A 59 11.62 -7.36 -8.28
CA ARG A 59 12.73 -7.40 -9.24
C ARG A 59 14.07 -7.58 -8.53
N GLU A 60 14.30 -6.83 -7.46
CA GLU A 60 15.51 -6.94 -6.63
C GLU A 60 15.68 -8.37 -6.07
N LEU A 61 14.58 -9.04 -5.74
CA LEU A 61 14.58 -10.42 -5.23
C LEU A 61 14.58 -11.49 -6.34
N GLY A 62 14.52 -11.12 -7.63
CA GLY A 62 14.39 -12.07 -8.74
C GLY A 62 13.05 -12.82 -8.79
N LEU A 63 12.02 -12.29 -8.12
CA LEU A 63 10.67 -12.88 -8.02
C LEU A 63 9.67 -12.24 -8.98
N TYR A 64 10.04 -11.17 -9.68
CA TYR A 64 9.12 -10.40 -10.51
C TYR A 64 8.37 -11.25 -11.56
N ASP A 65 9.10 -12.14 -12.23
CA ASP A 65 8.55 -13.00 -13.29
C ASP A 65 7.72 -14.18 -12.75
N GLN A 66 7.68 -14.38 -11.42
CA GLN A 66 6.80 -15.36 -10.78
C GLN A 66 5.37 -14.84 -10.59
N VAL A 67 5.16 -13.52 -10.77
CA VAL A 67 3.84 -12.90 -10.69
C VAL A 67 3.23 -12.86 -12.09
N ASP A 68 1.98 -13.32 -12.22
CA ASP A 68 1.25 -13.25 -13.48
C ASP A 68 1.25 -11.81 -14.05
N ALA A 69 1.70 -11.66 -15.30
CA ALA A 69 1.86 -10.36 -15.94
C ALA A 69 0.55 -9.54 -16.04
N SER A 70 -0.62 -10.19 -15.97
CA SER A 70 -1.92 -9.50 -15.91
C SER A 70 -2.09 -8.66 -14.64
N VAL A 71 -1.43 -9.02 -13.54
CA VAL A 71 -1.47 -8.28 -12.27
C VAL A 71 -0.90 -6.87 -12.45
N TRP A 72 0.14 -6.74 -13.27
CA TRP A 72 0.80 -5.46 -13.55
C TRP A 72 0.00 -4.58 -14.51
N ARG A 73 -0.79 -5.19 -15.40
CA ARG A 73 -1.60 -4.48 -16.41
C ARG A 73 -2.92 -3.94 -15.86
N ARG A 74 -3.37 -4.43 -14.70
CA ARG A 74 -4.64 -4.00 -14.11
C ARG A 74 -4.50 -2.60 -13.50
N ASN A 75 -4.85 -1.58 -14.28
CA ASN A 75 -5.25 -0.27 -13.79
C ASN A 75 -6.51 -0.48 -12.96
N GLY A 76 -6.36 -0.58 -11.63
CA GLY A 76 -7.48 -0.85 -10.73
C GLY A 76 -8.42 0.34 -10.69
N SER A 77 -9.72 0.06 -10.77
CA SER A 77 -10.76 0.76 -10.02
C SER A 77 -10.49 0.67 -8.52
#